data_AF-A0A520HQT0-F1
#
_entry.id   AF-A0A520HQT0-F1
#
_cell.length_a   1.000
_cell.length_b   1.000
_cell.length_c   1.000
_cell.angle_alpha   90.00
_cell.angle_beta   90.00
_cell.angle_gamma   90.00
#
_symmetry.space_group_name_H-M   'P 1'
#
loop_
_entity.id
_entity.type
_entity.pdbx_description
1 polymer ?
#
loop_
_entity_poly.entity_id
_entity_poly.type
_entity_poly.pdbx_seq_one_letter_code
_entity_poly.pdbx_strand_id
1 'polypeptide(L)' 'MDAKYQATGDVSILETAPGDDPGYLSAKDIYILQLDYPKVVMPTGNEGGANSLWCPDGLTYPGAMREGIR' A
#
# COMPACT_ATOMS: atom_id res chain seq x y z
N MET A 1 -10.12 -2.32 16.07
CA MET A 1 -9.68 -1.47 14.95
C MET A 1 -10.69 -1.68 13.87
N ASP A 2 -11.48 -0.66 13.55
CA ASP A 2 -12.57 -0.78 12.59
C ASP A 2 -12.13 -0.08 11.30
N ALA A 3 -11.89 -0.87 10.26
CA ALA A 3 -11.66 -0.32 8.92
C ALA A 3 -12.96 0.33 8.46
N LYS A 4 -12.93 1.64 8.17
CA LYS A 4 -14.10 2.36 7.67
C LYS A 4 -14.12 2.29 6.15
N TYR A 5 -15.16 1.69 5.59
CA TYR A 5 -15.44 1.72 4.16
C TYR A 5 -15.81 3.16 3.76
N GLN A 6 -15.01 3.80 2.92
CA GLN A 6 -15.37 5.07 2.28
C GLN A 6 -15.63 4.79 0.80
N ALA A 7 -16.88 4.45 0.47
CA ALA A 7 -17.35 4.64 -0.89
C ALA A 7 -17.58 6.13 -1.11
N THR A 8 -16.78 6.72 -2.00
CA THR A 8 -17.10 7.83 -2.94
C THR A 8 -15.93 8.80 -3.03
N GLY A 9 -15.11 8.61 -4.06
CA GLY A 9 -14.04 9.50 -4.48
C GLY A 9 -13.47 8.99 -5.82
N ASP A 10 -12.85 9.88 -6.58
CA ASP A 10 -12.07 9.46 -7.75
C ASP A 10 -10.87 8.62 -7.29
N VAL A 11 -10.94 7.30 -7.51
CA VAL A 11 -9.91 6.34 -7.08
C VAL A 11 -8.71 6.29 -8.04
N SER A 12 -8.74 7.01 -9.16
CA SER A 12 -7.61 7.06 -10.11
C SER A 12 -6.33 7.61 -9.48
N ILE A 13 -6.47 8.48 -8.48
CA ILE A 13 -5.33 9.00 -7.69
C ILE A 13 -4.66 7.87 -6.90
N LEU A 14 -5.45 6.91 -6.39
CA LEU A 14 -4.94 5.77 -5.64
C LEU A 14 -4.28 4.73 -6.56
N GLU A 15 -4.64 4.69 -7.85
CA GLU A 15 -4.02 3.82 -8.86
C GLU A 15 -2.67 4.40 -9.33
N THR A 16 -2.56 5.72 -9.44
CA THR A 16 -1.37 6.39 -9.97
C THR A 16 -0.15 6.25 -9.06
N ALA A 17 -0.34 6.31 -7.74
CA ALA A 17 0.76 6.26 -6.76
C ALA A 17 1.54 4.92 -6.77
N PRO A 18 0.89 3.75 -6.73
CA PRO A 18 1.56 2.45 -6.88
C PRO A 18 1.94 2.12 -8.32
N GLY A 19 1.40 2.85 -9.31
CA GLY A 19 1.61 2.56 -10.73
C GLY A 19 0.70 1.45 -11.25
N ASP A 20 -0.52 1.35 -10.71
CA ASP A 20 -1.54 0.41 -11.18
C ASP A 20 -2.12 0.86 -12.52
N ASP A 21 -2.62 -0.11 -13.30
CA ASP A 21 -3.32 0.18 -14.54
C ASP A 21 -4.64 0.94 -14.28
N PRO A 22 -5.05 1.87 -15.17
CA PRO A 22 -6.30 2.59 -15.01
C PRO A 22 -7.52 1.66 -14.84
N GLY A 23 -8.28 1.87 -13.76
CA GLY A 23 -9.45 1.07 -13.42
C GLY A 23 -9.16 -0.21 -12.63
N TYR A 24 -7.90 -0.49 -12.28
CA TYR A 24 -7.51 -1.64 -11.44
C TYR A 24 -8.28 -1.71 -10.11
N LEU A 25 -8.61 -0.58 -9.50
CA LEU A 25 -9.32 -0.50 -8.22
C LEU A 25 -10.85 -0.38 -8.36
N SER A 26 -11.37 -0.25 -9.59
CA SER A 26 -12.78 0.09 -9.87
C SER A 26 -13.82 -0.89 -9.29
N ALA A 27 -13.45 -2.15 -9.08
CA ALA A 27 -14.34 -3.21 -8.56
C ALA A 27 -13.81 -3.84 -7.25
N LYS A 28 -12.86 -3.19 -6.57
CA LYS A 28 -12.26 -3.70 -5.34
C LYS A 28 -12.80 -2.94 -4.14
N ASP A 29 -12.98 -3.64 -3.03
CA ASP A 29 -13.23 -3.00 -1.75
C ASP A 29 -11.96 -2.31 -1.26
N ILE A 30 -12.04 -1.00 -1.04
CA ILE A 30 -10.93 -0.17 -0.59
C ILE A 30 -11.11 0.10 0.91
N TYR A 31 -10.06 -0.17 1.68
CA TYR A 31 -10.01 0.09 3.10
C TYR A 31 -8.89 1.07 3.42
N ILE A 32 -9.20 2.10 4.20
CA ILE A 32 -8.20 3.02 4.75
C ILE A 32 -7.95 2.61 6.20
N LEU A 33 -6.70 2.30 6.52
CA LEU A 33 -6.25 1.97 7.86
C LEU A 33 -5.42 3.12 8.43
N GLN A 34 -5.88 3.71 9.52
CA GLN A 34 -5.13 4.70 10.29
C GLN A 34 -4.61 4.04 11.57
N LEU A 35 -3.29 4.11 11.78
CA LEU A 35 -2.59 3.55 12.94
C LEU A 35 -1.86 4.67 13.67
N ASP A 36 -2.17 4.90 14.94
CA ASP A 36 -1.56 6.00 15.70
C ASP A 36 -0.09 5.72 16.10
N TYR A 37 0.22 4.46 16.47
CA TYR A 37 1.54 4.04 16.91
C TYR A 37 1.86 2.60 16.45
N PRO A 38 2.05 2.38 15.14
CA PRO A 38 2.35 1.05 14.63
C PRO A 38 3.74 0.59 15.08
N LYS A 39 3.82 -0.64 15.60
CA LYS A 39 5.10 -1.34 15.76
C LYS A 39 5.42 -2.02 14.44
N VAL A 40 6.51 -1.62 13.80
CA VAL A 40 6.94 -2.15 12.51
C VAL A 40 8.43 -2.52 12.55
N VAL A 41 8.84 -3.43 11.69
CA VAL A 41 10.24 -3.78 11.43
C VAL A 41 10.57 -3.53 9.95
N MET A 42 11.86 -3.48 9.64
CA MET A 42 12.35 -3.29 8.27
C MET A 42 12.05 -4.55 7.43
N PRO A 43 11.44 -4.41 6.24
CA PRO A 43 11.25 -5.52 5.32
C PRO A 43 12.58 -6.09 4.83
N THR A 44 12.64 -7.40 4.60
CA THR A 44 13.84 -8.10 4.11
C THR A 44 13.72 -8.61 2.68
N GLY A 45 12.52 -8.56 2.10
CA GLY A 45 12.20 -9.12 0.79
C GLY A 45 11.87 -10.62 0.83
N ASN A 46 11.91 -11.25 2.00
CA ASN A 46 11.52 -12.65 2.20
C ASN A 46 10.11 -12.81 2.78
N GLU A 47 9.42 -11.70 3.01
CA GLU A 47 8.06 -11.70 3.54
C GLU A 47 7.03 -12.16 2.51
N GLY A 48 5.91 -12.70 2.99
CA GLY A 48 4.76 -12.99 2.15
C GLY A 48 4.24 -11.73 1.48
N GLY A 49 4.20 -11.71 0.14
CA GLY A 49 3.78 -10.55 -0.66
C GLY A 49 4.94 -9.76 -1.27
N ALA A 50 6.18 -9.98 -0.82
CA ALA A 50 7.36 -9.45 -1.52
C ALA A 50 7.38 -10.00 -2.96
N ASN A 51 7.75 -9.14 -3.91
CA ASN A 51 7.76 -9.46 -5.33
C ASN A 51 8.98 -8.83 -6.02
N SER A 52 9.12 -9.01 -7.33
CA SER A 52 10.28 -8.53 -8.10
C SER A 52 10.46 -7.01 -8.13
N LEU A 53 9.46 -6.24 -7.68
CA LEU A 53 9.52 -4.79 -7.55
C LEU A 53 9.98 -4.35 -6.17
N TRP A 54 10.04 -5.24 -5.17
CA TRP A 54 10.54 -4.88 -3.85
C TRP A 54 11.97 -4.35 -3.93
N CYS A 55 12.26 -3.30 -3.16
CA CYS A 55 13.59 -2.72 -3.06
C CYS A 55 14.06 -2.61 -1.60
N PRO A 56 15.38 -2.66 -1.35
CA PRO A 56 15.93 -2.52 -0.01
C PRO A 56 15.72 -1.12 0.56
N ASP A 57 16.11 -0.94 1.83
CA ASP A 57 16.10 0.32 2.58
C ASP A 57 14.74 0.79 3.13
N GLY A 58 13.73 -0.07 3.07
CA GLY A 58 12.40 0.24 3.60
C GLY A 58 11.70 1.32 2.79
N LEU A 59 11.80 1.22 1.46
CA LEU A 59 11.18 2.12 0.50
C LEU A 59 10.31 1.34 -0.49
N THR A 60 9.25 1.95 -0.99
CA THR A 60 8.42 1.38 -2.05
C THR A 60 9.03 1.67 -3.43
N TYR A 61 8.78 0.76 -4.36
CA TYR A 61 8.95 1.01 -5.79
C TYR A 61 7.59 0.84 -6.50
N PRO A 62 7.17 1.78 -7.35
CA PRO A 62 7.77 3.10 -7.57
C PRO A 62 7.49 4.06 -6.39
N GLY A 63 8.08 5.26 -6.44
CA GLY A 63 7.69 6.38 -5.58
C GLY A 63 8.49 6.60 -4.28
N ALA A 64 9.32 5.64 -3.85
CA ALA A 64 10.19 5.77 -2.69
C ALA A 64 9.48 6.23 -1.40
N MET A 65 8.26 5.73 -1.17
CA MET A 65 7.53 5.93 0.09
C MET A 65 8.07 4.99 1.17
N ARG A 66 7.99 5.35 2.44
CA ARG A 66 8.48 4.48 3.53
C ARG A 66 7.65 3.19 3.65
N GLU A 67 8.33 2.05 3.69
CA GLU A 67 7.74 0.73 3.84
C GLU A 67 8.15 0.11 5.19
N GLY A 68 7.23 -0.62 5.81
CA GLY A 68 7.47 -1.37 7.04
C GLY A 68 6.46 -2.50 7.19
N ILE A 69 6.91 -3.61 7.81
CA ILE A 69 6.08 -4.80 8.08
C ILE A 69 5.81 -4.92 9.58
N ARG A 70 4.73 -5.59 9.96
CA ARG A 70 4.40 -5.90 11.36
C ARG A 70 4.32 -7.39 11.59
#